data_AF-A0A7D5RVH2-F1
#
_entry.id   AF-A0A7D5RVH2-F1
#
_cell.length_a   1.000
_cell.length_b   1.000
_cell.length_c   1.000
_cell.angle_alpha   90.00
_cell.angle_beta   90.00
_cell.angle_gamma   90.00
#
_symmetry.space_group_name_H-M   'P 1'
#
loop_
_entity.id
_entity.type
_entity.pdbx_description
1 polymer ?
#
loop_
_entity_poly.entity_id
_entity_poly.type
_entity_poly.pdbx_seq_one_letter_code
_entity_poly.pdbx_strand_id
1 'polypeptide(L)'
;MPQEAQHQPKPDENNQLLYGAYLVNAAGCMDCHSKTDKGSIVKGSEFGGGMEFRQAAGVVRSPNITPDKETGIGHWTKMHLCNGSNCMPIVITNRHHLHPMT
;
A
#
# COMPACT_ATOMS: atom_id res chain seq x y z
N MET A 1 -17.03 -14.22 20.67
CA MET A 1 -16.63 -12.97 21.33
C MET A 1 -15.49 -12.36 20.52
N PRO A 2 -15.41 -11.04 20.31
CA PRO A 2 -14.20 -10.43 19.76
C PRO A 2 -13.02 -10.76 20.67
N GLN A 3 -11.93 -11.24 20.11
CA GLN A 3 -10.68 -11.43 20.84
C GLN A 3 -10.04 -10.05 21.08
N GLU A 4 -9.38 -9.84 22.21
CA GLU A 4 -8.54 -8.65 22.39
C GLU A 4 -7.49 -8.59 21.28
N ALA A 5 -7.29 -7.39 20.73
CA ALA A 5 -6.31 -7.17 19.67
C ALA A 5 -4.90 -7.43 20.22
N GLN A 6 -4.28 -8.51 19.75
CA GLN A 6 -2.86 -8.76 19.99
C GLN A 6 -2.05 -7.90 19.03
N HIS A 7 -1.55 -6.76 19.52
CA HIS A 7 -0.72 -5.86 18.73
C HIS A 7 0.64 -6.51 18.46
N GLN A 8 0.96 -6.73 17.19
CA GLN A 8 2.32 -7.10 16.80
C GLN A 8 3.26 -5.93 17.12
N PRO A 9 4.47 -6.19 17.64
CA PRO A 9 5.42 -5.12 17.90
C PRO A 9 5.78 -4.42 16.60
N LYS A 10 5.72 -3.09 16.62
CA LYS A 10 6.14 -2.25 15.50
C LYS A 10 7.62 -2.50 15.20
N PRO A 11 8.02 -2.77 13.94
CA PRO A 11 9.42 -2.90 13.59
C PRO A 11 10.22 -1.62 13.86
N ASP A 12 11.55 -1.77 14.00
CA ASP A 12 12.48 -0.64 14.09
C ASP A 12 12.30 0.29 12.88
N GLU A 13 12.09 1.59 13.16
CA GLU A 13 11.91 2.62 12.13
C GLU A 13 13.15 2.79 11.25
N ASN A 14 14.33 2.49 11.79
CA ASN A 14 15.57 2.55 11.02
C ASN A 14 15.63 1.44 9.96
N ASN A 15 14.88 0.34 10.16
CA ASN A 15 14.69 -0.67 9.14
C ASN A 15 13.51 -0.29 8.23
N GLN A 16 13.77 0.63 7.30
CA GLN A 16 12.77 1.20 6.40
C GLN A 16 12.00 0.15 5.59
N LEU A 17 12.60 -0.99 5.27
CA LEU A 17 11.92 -2.08 4.56
C LEU A 17 10.86 -2.75 5.42
N LEU A 18 11.23 -3.22 6.62
CA LEU A 18 10.28 -3.88 7.52
C LEU A 18 9.24 -2.90 8.05
N TYR A 19 9.66 -1.68 8.39
CA TYR A 19 8.76 -0.66 8.86
C TYR A 19 7.79 -0.20 7.77
N GLY A 20 8.27 -0.02 6.54
CA GLY A 20 7.41 0.29 5.39
C GLY A 20 6.40 -0.81 5.10
N ALA A 21 6.82 -2.09 5.13
CA ALA A 21 5.92 -3.22 4.96
C ALA A 21 4.84 -3.27 6.06
N TYR A 22 5.24 -3.02 7.31
CA TYR A 22 4.30 -2.90 8.43
C TYR A 22 3.28 -1.78 8.20
N LEU A 23 3.70 -0.59 7.79
CA LEU A 23 2.80 0.53 7.53
C LEU A 23 1.84 0.26 6.37
N VAL A 24 2.33 -0.30 5.26
CA VAL A 24 1.52 -0.65 4.08
C VAL A 24 0.41 -1.63 4.46
N ASN A 25 0.74 -2.62 5.31
CA ASN A 25 -0.24 -3.59 5.80
C ASN A 25 -1.21 -2.96 6.81
N ALA A 26 -0.70 -2.26 7.82
CA ALA A 26 -1.52 -1.65 8.88
C ALA A 26 -2.47 -0.57 8.33
N ALA A 27 -2.08 0.15 7.29
CA ALA A 27 -2.90 1.17 6.64
C ALA A 27 -3.85 0.61 5.56
N GLY A 28 -3.82 -0.69 5.27
CA GLY A 28 -4.71 -1.31 4.28
C GLY A 28 -4.51 -0.79 2.86
N CYS A 29 -3.27 -0.40 2.48
CA CYS A 29 -3.03 0.24 1.18
C CYS A 29 -3.48 -0.65 0.00
N MET A 30 -3.32 -1.97 0.12
CA MET A 30 -3.70 -2.92 -0.92
C MET A 30 -5.22 -2.96 -1.16
N ASP A 31 -6.03 -2.68 -0.14
CA ASP A 31 -7.48 -2.76 -0.22
C ASP A 31 -8.00 -1.74 -1.23
N CYS A 32 -7.51 -0.50 -1.16
CA CYS A 32 -7.91 0.56 -2.08
C CYS A 32 -7.07 0.58 -3.37
N HIS A 33 -5.77 0.28 -3.29
CA HIS A 33 -4.87 0.40 -4.44
C HIS A 33 -4.72 -0.90 -5.24
N SER A 34 -5.76 -1.72 -5.32
CA SER A 34 -5.79 -2.90 -6.20
C SER A 34 -7.09 -2.95 -6.98
N LYS A 35 -7.10 -3.66 -8.10
CA LYS A 35 -8.36 -3.98 -8.78
C LYS A 35 -9.09 -5.04 -7.98
N THR A 36 -10.40 -4.89 -7.85
CA THR A 36 -11.25 -5.89 -7.24
C THR A 36 -12.27 -6.40 -8.25
N ASP A 37 -12.52 -7.71 -8.24
CA ASP A 37 -13.64 -8.34 -8.93
C ASP A 37 -14.43 -9.13 -7.88
N LYS A 38 -15.74 -8.85 -7.80
CA LYS A 38 -16.66 -9.48 -6.83
C LYS A 38 -16.12 -9.50 -5.38
N GLY A 39 -15.47 -8.41 -4.97
CA GLY A 39 -14.92 -8.25 -3.63
C GLY A 39 -13.58 -8.95 -3.38
N SER A 40 -12.98 -9.59 -4.38
CA SER A 40 -11.65 -10.19 -4.29
C SER A 40 -10.64 -9.41 -5.12
N ILE A 41 -9.40 -9.29 -4.63
CA ILE A 41 -8.31 -8.65 -5.39
C ILE A 41 -8.02 -9.48 -6.64
N VAL A 42 -7.94 -8.81 -7.78
CA VAL A 42 -7.49 -9.42 -9.04
C VAL A 42 -5.98 -9.65 -8.93
N LYS A 43 -5.56 -10.91 -9.03
CA LYS A 43 -4.15 -11.30 -8.92
C LYS A 43 -3.27 -10.51 -9.91
N GLY A 44 -2.17 -9.96 -9.43
CA GLY A 44 -1.24 -9.15 -10.22
C GLY A 44 -1.64 -7.68 -10.35
N SER A 45 -2.73 -7.26 -9.69
CA SER A 45 -3.13 -5.85 -9.62
C SER A 45 -2.76 -5.19 -8.30
N GLU A 46 -2.08 -5.91 -7.40
CA GLU A 46 -1.73 -5.44 -6.07
C GLU A 46 -0.96 -4.12 -6.16
N PHE A 47 -1.44 -3.10 -5.47
CA PHE A 47 -0.87 -1.74 -5.48
C PHE A 47 -0.95 -0.98 -6.82
N GLY A 48 -1.46 -1.62 -7.88
CA GLY A 48 -1.61 -1.05 -9.22
C GLY A 48 -2.75 -0.05 -9.38
N GLY A 49 -3.53 0.19 -8.31
CA GLY A 49 -4.70 1.06 -8.33
C GLY A 49 -5.90 0.45 -9.06
N GLY A 50 -6.83 1.31 -9.47
CA GLY A 50 -7.97 0.95 -10.29
C GLY A 50 -9.24 0.53 -9.53
N MET A 51 -9.26 0.61 -8.20
CA MET A 51 -10.52 0.51 -7.45
C MET A 51 -11.42 1.68 -7.81
N GLU A 52 -12.68 1.39 -8.17
CA GLU A 52 -13.66 2.38 -8.56
C GLU A 52 -14.51 2.87 -7.39
N PHE A 53 -14.46 4.17 -7.13
CA PHE A 53 -15.32 4.88 -6.19
C PHE A 53 -16.40 5.62 -6.97
N ARG A 54 -17.63 5.12 -6.93
CA ARG A 54 -18.78 5.75 -7.59
C ARG A 54 -19.28 6.90 -6.74
N GLN A 55 -19.23 8.11 -7.29
CA GLN A 55 -19.72 9.34 -6.68
C GLN A 55 -20.74 10.00 -7.60
N ALA A 56 -21.52 10.95 -7.08
CA ALA A 56 -22.50 11.68 -7.88
C ALA A 56 -21.86 12.42 -9.08
N ALA A 57 -20.62 12.88 -8.92
CA ALA A 57 -19.85 13.57 -9.95
C ALA A 57 -19.16 12.64 -10.96
N GLY A 58 -19.27 11.32 -10.80
CA GLY A 58 -18.63 10.33 -11.68
C GLY A 58 -17.86 9.26 -10.90
N VAL A 59 -17.00 8.53 -11.61
CA VAL A 59 -16.19 7.45 -11.03
C VAL A 59 -14.77 7.94 -10.81
N VAL A 60 -14.33 7.96 -9.55
CA VAL A 60 -12.94 8.20 -9.18
C VAL A 60 -12.24 6.84 -9.07
N ARG A 61 -10.96 6.77 -9.45
CA ARG A 61 -10.17 5.53 -9.36
C ARG A 61 -8.96 5.71 -8.47
N SER A 62 -8.61 4.70 -7.68
CA SER A 62 -7.37 4.72 -6.91
C SER A 62 -6.15 4.76 -7.84
N PRO A 63 -5.09 5.51 -7.50
CA PRO A 63 -3.89 5.59 -8.32
C PRO A 63 -3.00 4.35 -8.17
N ASN A 64 -2.15 4.12 -9.15
CA ASN A 64 -1.08 3.12 -9.08
C ASN A 64 0.04 3.63 -8.15
N ILE A 65 0.37 2.86 -7.12
CA ILE A 65 1.43 3.17 -6.14
C ILE A 65 2.58 2.16 -6.19
N THR A 66 2.69 1.38 -7.26
CA THR A 66 3.84 0.50 -7.51
C THR A 66 5.11 1.32 -7.81
N PRO A 67 6.31 0.70 -7.75
CA PRO A 67 7.57 1.29 -8.22
C PRO A 67 7.64 1.55 -9.73
N ASP A 68 6.57 1.28 -10.48
CA ASP A 68 6.55 1.56 -11.91
C ASP A 68 6.83 3.04 -12.16
N LYS A 69 7.69 3.31 -13.15
CA LYS A 69 8.19 4.65 -13.44
C LYS A 69 7.19 5.46 -14.27
N GLU A 70 6.49 4.82 -15.18
CA GLU A 70 5.60 5.48 -16.13
C GLU A 70 4.22 5.75 -15.53
N THR A 71 3.72 4.80 -14.75
CA THR A 71 2.35 4.79 -14.25
C THR A 71 2.24 4.77 -12.72
N GLY A 72 3.35 4.49 -12.02
CA GLY A 72 3.40 4.41 -10.55
C GLY A 72 4.20 5.54 -9.91
N ILE A 73 4.74 5.27 -8.72
CA ILE A 73 5.51 6.23 -7.92
C ILE A 73 7.02 6.06 -8.09
N GLY A 74 7.49 5.36 -9.14
CA GLY A 74 8.91 5.03 -9.35
C GLY A 74 9.86 6.24 -9.46
N HIS A 75 9.33 7.43 -9.73
CA HIS A 75 10.08 8.69 -9.75
C HIS A 75 9.91 9.56 -8.51
N TRP A 76 9.11 9.12 -7.53
CA TRP A 76 8.85 9.91 -6.34
C TRP A 76 10.07 9.89 -5.43
N THR A 77 10.61 11.08 -5.18
CA THR A 77 11.60 11.30 -4.12
C THR A 77 10.94 11.33 -2.74
N LYS A 78 11.75 11.22 -1.67
CA LYS A 78 11.30 11.36 -0.28
C LYS A 78 10.41 12.60 -0.06
N MET A 79 10.74 13.72 -0.70
CA MET A 79 9.97 14.96 -0.58
C MET A 79 8.50 14.79 -1.01
N HIS A 80 8.21 13.99 -2.03
CA HIS A 80 6.84 13.71 -2.47
C HIS A 80 6.07 12.82 -1.48
N LEU A 81 6.77 12.12 -0.59
CA LEU A 81 6.22 11.23 0.43
C LEU A 81 6.17 11.89 1.82
N CYS A 82 6.56 13.16 1.93
CA CYS A 82 6.60 13.89 3.19
C CYS A 82 5.56 15.01 3.23
N ASN A 83 4.86 15.13 4.36
CA ASN A 83 4.14 16.32 4.74
C ASN A 83 4.80 16.94 5.97
N GLY A 84 5.58 18.01 5.78
CA GLY A 84 6.45 18.56 6.81
C GLY A 84 7.53 17.55 7.23
N SER A 85 7.67 17.32 8.54
CA SER A 85 8.60 16.32 9.08
C SER A 85 8.11 14.87 8.98
N ASN A 86 6.84 14.66 8.60
CA ASN A 86 6.22 13.33 8.54
C ASN A 86 6.39 12.74 7.15
N CYS A 87 7.32 11.81 7.02
CA CYS A 87 7.59 11.10 5.77
C CYS A 87 7.09 9.67 5.86
N MET A 88 6.26 9.23 4.91
CA MET A 88 5.87 7.82 4.82
C MET A 88 7.01 7.04 4.16
N PRO A 89 7.61 6.05 4.85
CA PRO A 89 8.58 5.15 4.23
C PRO A 89 7.83 4.06 3.44
N ILE A 90 7.27 4.43 2.29
CA ILE A 90 6.59 3.46 1.42
C ILE A 90 7.65 2.60 0.73
N VAL A 91 7.63 1.30 1.02
CA VAL A 91 8.47 0.31 0.33
C VAL A 91 7.58 -0.80 -0.23
N ILE A 92 6.87 -0.48 -1.32
CA ILE A 92 6.19 -1.49 -2.14
C ILE A 92 7.25 -1.97 -3.13
N THR A 93 7.79 -3.17 -2.99
CA THR A 93 8.79 -3.68 -3.94
C THR A 93 8.12 -4.50 -5.04
N ASN A 94 8.73 -4.57 -6.23
CA ASN A 94 8.24 -5.42 -7.33
C ASN A 94 8.22 -6.93 -7.02
N ARG A 95 8.70 -7.37 -5.84
CA ARG A 95 8.49 -8.74 -5.39
C ARG A 95 7.06 -8.88 -4.89
N HIS A 96 6.23 -9.49 -5.74
CA HIS A 96 4.93 -10.10 -5.41
C HIS A 96 5.04 -11.26 -4.40
N HIS A 97 6.01 -11.21 -3.49
CA HIS A 97 6.26 -12.24 -2.51
C HIS A 97 6.21 -11.59 -1.14
N LEU A 98 5.00 -11.62 -0.57
CA LEU A 98 4.84 -11.84 0.86
C LEU A 98 5.67 -13.09 1.18
N HIS A 99 6.91 -12.92 1.63
CA HIS A 99 7.65 -14.05 2.18
C HIS A 99 6.91 -14.48 3.45
N PRO A 100 6.56 -15.76 3.61
CA PRO A 100 6.15 -16.25 4.90
C PRO A 100 7.32 -16.07 5.87
N MET A 101 7.03 -15.49 7.03
CA MET A 101 7.97 -15.47 8.15
C MET A 101 8.19 -16.91 8.61
N THR A 102 9.34 -17.49 8.24
CA THR A 102 9.94 -18.67 8.86
C THR A 102 11.40 -18.37 9.14
#